data_AF-A0A7T1HRN6-F1
#
_entry.id   AF-A0A7T1HRN6-F1
#
_cell.length_a   1.000
_cell.length_b   1.000
_cell.length_c   1.000
_cell.angle_alpha   90.00
_cell.angle_beta   90.00
_cell.angle_gamma   90.00
#
_symmetry.space_group_name_H-M   'P 1'
#
loop_
_entity.id
_entity.type
_entity.pdbx_description
1 polymer ?
#
loop_
_entity_poly.entity_id
_entity_poly.type
_entity_poly.pdbx_seq_one_letter_code
_entity_poly.pdbx_strand_id
1 'polypeptide(L)'
;MTVALPTSLIKADLTVLDLLRQLYAADSTGSHQLRYGLTAVGFDNGNLAGGLGTPPLAIAINPEEQAFIEQTFARLAGVIRLQASQENSLASPLQLVSVQEVRDHGGFADTITGITYTEFRFVVAPSGQRSLIPAVSGVTIEAELNNDPGLSAAEQRTLVHEIGHALGLDHPGGNPDDPSFSDLDTIMSYRVGGDAPATWFSSTDLQALVEIWGAASAVPSAPTVPSGSPDRFVIDSVTGRSISGFESGIDQLVVAAGLLDGQAARFRLIDGNRKALKKGLASKASLVYWEPRGQLFLNDNGKDAGFGNGGGLLAELDPFTPLAPTDILLA
;
A
#
# COMPACT_ATOMS: atom_id res chain seq x y z
N MET A 1 -19.40 0.26 -19.15
CA MET A 1 -19.32 -0.41 -17.84
C MET A 1 -17.95 -1.03 -17.77
N THR A 2 -17.04 -0.49 -16.96
CA THR A 2 -15.77 -1.15 -16.65
C THR A 2 -16.11 -2.26 -15.67
N VAL A 3 -15.83 -3.51 -16.06
CA VAL A 3 -15.99 -4.67 -15.19
C VAL A 3 -14.95 -4.54 -14.09
N ALA A 4 -15.35 -4.66 -12.82
CA ALA A 4 -14.39 -4.67 -11.71
C ALA A 4 -13.44 -5.85 -11.87
N LEU A 5 -12.14 -5.64 -11.68
CA LEU A 5 -11.12 -6.69 -11.74
C LEU A 5 -11.45 -7.76 -10.68
N PRO A 6 -11.64 -9.04 -11.06
CA PRO A 6 -11.84 -10.11 -10.10
C PRO A 6 -10.59 -10.37 -9.27
N THR A 7 -10.72 -10.52 -7.95
CA THR A 7 -9.60 -10.82 -7.04
C THR A 7 -8.85 -12.09 -7.42
N SER A 8 -9.53 -13.07 -8.03
CA SER A 8 -8.91 -14.31 -8.52
C SER A 8 -7.85 -14.10 -9.60
N LEU A 9 -7.85 -12.95 -10.30
CA LEU A 9 -6.85 -12.65 -11.31
C LEU A 9 -5.54 -12.12 -10.74
N ILE A 10 -5.51 -11.71 -9.47
CA ILE A 10 -4.34 -11.09 -8.83
C ILE A 10 -3.87 -11.84 -7.58
N LYS A 11 -4.37 -13.05 -7.33
CA LYS A 11 -3.89 -13.90 -6.25
C LYS A 11 -2.92 -14.92 -6.83
N ALA A 12 -1.81 -15.14 -6.13
CA ALA A 12 -0.90 -16.24 -6.40
C ALA A 12 -1.64 -17.58 -6.34
N ASP A 13 -1.05 -18.61 -6.95
CA ASP A 13 -1.65 -19.94 -6.95
C ASP A 13 -1.75 -20.51 -5.52
N LEU A 14 -2.68 -21.45 -5.33
CA LEU A 14 -2.98 -22.01 -4.01
C LEU A 14 -1.76 -22.65 -3.33
N THR A 15 -0.80 -23.20 -4.09
CA THR A 15 0.41 -23.80 -3.51
C THR A 15 1.28 -22.73 -2.87
N VAL A 16 1.48 -21.59 -3.56
CA VAL A 16 2.25 -20.46 -3.02
C VAL A 16 1.54 -19.89 -1.79
N LEU A 17 0.23 -19.67 -1.87
CA LEU A 17 -0.55 -19.14 -0.73
C LEU A 17 -0.48 -20.05 0.49
N ASP A 18 -0.55 -21.37 0.32
CA ASP A 18 -0.46 -22.33 1.42
C ASP A 18 0.94 -22.38 2.05
N LEU A 19 1.99 -22.15 1.27
CA LEU A 19 3.36 -22.06 1.78
C LEU A 19 3.62 -20.72 2.48
N LEU A 20 3.11 -19.61 1.95
CA LEU A 20 3.14 -18.30 2.60
C LEU A 20 2.42 -18.32 3.96
N ARG A 21 1.27 -18.98 4.07
CA ARG A 21 0.56 -19.14 5.36
C ARG A 21 1.35 -19.94 6.39
N GLN A 22 2.19 -20.87 5.95
CA GLN A 22 3.09 -21.60 6.83
C GLN A 22 4.32 -20.77 7.22
N LEU A 23 4.80 -19.92 6.30
CA LEU A 23 5.92 -19.02 6.54
C LEU A 23 5.54 -17.91 7.53
N TYR A 24 4.39 -17.25 7.30
CA TYR A 24 3.79 -16.25 8.17
C TYR A 24 2.69 -16.90 9.02
N ALA A 25 3.11 -17.86 9.85
CA ALA A 25 2.17 -18.63 10.66
C ALA A 25 1.30 -17.72 11.55
N ALA A 26 0.02 -18.04 11.63
CA ALA A 26 -0.90 -17.38 12.55
C ALA A 26 -0.57 -17.75 14.00
N ASP A 27 -0.63 -16.78 14.89
CA ASP A 27 -0.57 -16.99 16.33
C ASP A 27 -1.89 -17.55 16.88
N SER A 28 -1.97 -17.70 18.21
CA SER A 28 -3.20 -18.17 18.89
C SER A 28 -4.41 -17.25 18.71
N THR A 29 -4.21 -16.00 18.30
CA THR A 29 -5.29 -15.02 18.03
C THR A 29 -5.77 -15.06 16.58
N GLY A 30 -5.06 -15.82 15.73
CA GLY A 30 -5.30 -15.87 14.29
C GLY A 30 -4.62 -14.73 13.52
N SER A 31 -3.67 -14.01 14.14
CA SER A 31 -2.87 -12.97 13.49
C SER A 31 -1.61 -13.57 12.88
N HIS A 32 -1.39 -13.35 11.60
CA HIS A 32 -0.24 -13.84 10.85
C HIS A 32 1.02 -13.04 11.18
N GLN A 33 2.05 -13.73 11.67
CA GLN A 33 3.29 -13.11 12.14
C GLN A 33 4.26 -12.96 10.97
N LEU A 34 4.45 -11.73 10.49
CA LEU A 34 5.40 -11.39 9.43
C LEU A 34 6.62 -10.72 10.05
N ARG A 35 7.71 -11.46 10.14
CA ARG A 35 8.98 -10.91 10.66
C ARG A 35 9.87 -10.54 9.49
N TYR A 36 10.37 -9.31 9.47
CA TYR A 36 11.11 -8.79 8.33
C TYR A 36 12.46 -8.18 8.73
N GLY A 37 13.48 -8.42 7.91
CA GLY A 37 14.79 -7.79 8.01
C GLY A 37 14.92 -6.63 7.03
N LEU A 38 15.59 -5.55 7.45
CA LEU A 38 16.02 -4.46 6.59
C LEU A 38 17.54 -4.50 6.48
N THR A 39 18.07 -4.37 5.27
CA THR A 39 19.52 -4.34 5.05
C THR A 39 20.13 -3.04 5.60
N ALA A 40 21.11 -3.16 6.50
CA ALA A 40 21.77 -2.02 7.15
C ALA A 40 22.93 -1.43 6.31
N VAL A 41 23.36 -0.21 6.65
CA VAL A 41 24.61 0.39 6.11
C VAL A 41 25.80 -0.51 6.38
N GLY A 42 26.52 -0.91 5.33
CA GLY A 42 27.74 -1.73 5.41
C GLY A 42 27.51 -3.23 5.54
N PHE A 43 26.29 -3.70 5.26
CA PHE A 43 25.97 -5.11 5.24
C PHE A 43 26.47 -5.78 3.94
N ASP A 44 27.19 -6.90 4.07
CA ASP A 44 27.57 -7.74 2.93
C ASP A 44 26.37 -8.64 2.58
N ASN A 45 25.65 -8.26 1.53
CA ASN A 45 24.45 -8.96 1.05
C ASN A 45 24.79 -10.23 0.28
N GLY A 46 26.07 -10.65 0.27
CA GLY A 46 26.71 -11.63 -0.61
C GLY A 46 26.10 -13.04 -0.69
N ASN A 47 24.90 -13.27 -0.17
CA ASN A 47 24.11 -14.48 -0.40
C ASN A 47 22.59 -14.38 -0.10
N LEU A 48 22.00 -13.19 0.01
CA LEU A 48 20.56 -13.06 0.33
C LEU A 48 19.62 -13.58 -0.79
N ALA A 49 20.15 -13.78 -1.99
CA ALA A 49 19.48 -14.39 -3.14
C ALA A 49 19.90 -15.86 -3.38
N GLY A 50 20.22 -16.61 -2.32
CA GLY A 50 20.09 -18.08 -2.28
C GLY A 50 20.65 -18.91 -3.45
N GLY A 51 21.77 -18.51 -4.07
CA GLY A 51 22.48 -19.31 -5.07
C GLY A 51 22.31 -18.90 -6.54
N LEU A 52 22.02 -17.63 -6.81
CA LEU A 52 21.72 -17.10 -8.14
C LEU A 52 22.79 -16.07 -8.57
N GLY A 53 23.89 -16.54 -9.17
CA GLY A 53 24.91 -15.68 -9.77
C GLY A 53 25.67 -14.75 -8.80
N THR A 54 26.38 -13.76 -9.35
CA THR A 54 27.01 -12.69 -8.56
C THR A 54 25.90 -11.74 -8.10
N PRO A 55 25.59 -11.65 -6.80
CA PRO A 55 24.48 -10.83 -6.32
C PRO A 55 24.74 -9.34 -6.63
N PRO A 56 23.69 -8.54 -6.89
CA PRO A 56 23.86 -7.10 -6.94
C PRO A 56 24.48 -6.66 -5.61
N LEU A 57 25.37 -5.67 -5.67
CA LEU A 57 25.75 -4.96 -4.45
C LEU A 57 24.41 -4.52 -3.83
N ALA A 58 24.33 -4.33 -2.50
CA ALA A 58 23.43 -3.26 -2.14
C ALA A 58 23.41 -2.65 -0.77
N ILE A 59 22.42 -1.76 -0.73
CA ILE A 59 22.54 -0.41 -0.21
C ILE A 59 21.83 -0.47 1.12
N ALA A 60 22.32 0.34 2.05
CA ALA A 60 21.56 0.62 3.24
C ALA A 60 20.15 1.07 2.87
N ILE A 61 19.15 0.45 3.50
CA ILE A 61 17.84 1.08 3.60
C ILE A 61 18.02 2.32 4.49
N ASN A 62 17.62 3.49 3.98
CA ASN A 62 17.72 4.75 4.70
C ASN A 62 16.54 4.90 5.70
N PRO A 63 16.61 5.84 6.67
CA PRO A 63 15.56 5.99 7.68
C PRO A 63 14.17 6.33 7.12
N GLU A 64 14.09 7.02 5.98
CA GLU A 64 12.83 7.42 5.35
C GLU A 64 12.17 6.24 4.62
N GLU A 65 12.98 5.43 3.93
CA GLU A 65 12.55 4.15 3.33
C GLU A 65 12.07 3.17 4.41
N GLN A 66 12.82 3.06 5.51
CA GLN A 66 12.41 2.27 6.67
C GLN A 66 11.05 2.74 7.22
N ALA A 67 10.88 4.05 7.43
CA ALA A 67 9.63 4.61 7.93
C ALA A 67 8.46 4.34 6.97
N PHE A 68 8.69 4.41 5.65
CA PHE A 68 7.66 4.08 4.65
C PHE A 68 7.26 2.59 4.67
N ILE A 69 8.23 1.68 4.79
CA ILE A 69 7.98 0.24 4.90
C ILE A 69 7.18 -0.08 6.19
N GLU A 70 7.62 0.47 7.32
CA GLU A 70 6.92 0.34 8.60
C GLU A 70 5.48 0.86 8.53
N GLN A 71 5.29 2.04 7.92
CA GLN A 71 3.96 2.62 7.73
C GLN A 71 3.09 1.75 6.80
N THR A 72 3.67 1.17 5.76
CA THR A 72 2.96 0.26 4.85
C THR A 72 2.44 -0.97 5.59
N PHE A 73 3.28 -1.62 6.40
CA PHE A 73 2.84 -2.75 7.21
C PHE A 73 1.83 -2.36 8.29
N ALA A 74 2.02 -1.20 8.93
CA ALA A 74 1.07 -0.70 9.93
C ALA A 74 -0.32 -0.43 9.32
N ARG A 75 -0.38 0.15 8.12
CA ARG A 75 -1.63 0.37 7.38
C ARG A 75 -2.28 -0.96 6.98
N LEU A 76 -1.49 -1.94 6.52
CA LEU A 76 -1.99 -3.29 6.22
C LEU A 76 -2.54 -4.00 7.46
N ALA A 77 -1.91 -3.87 8.63
CA ALA A 77 -2.40 -4.45 9.88
C ALA A 77 -3.78 -3.91 10.30
N GLY A 78 -4.18 -2.73 9.82
CA GLY A 78 -5.53 -2.19 9.98
C GLY A 78 -6.58 -2.82 9.06
N VAL A 79 -6.16 -3.55 8.02
CA VAL A 79 -7.04 -4.13 6.99
C VAL A 79 -7.06 -5.66 7.07
N ILE A 80 -5.91 -6.28 7.28
CA ILE A 80 -5.73 -7.74 7.31
C ILE A 80 -5.15 -8.21 8.65
N ARG A 81 -5.34 -9.49 8.98
CA ARG A 81 -4.78 -10.11 10.21
C ARG A 81 -3.29 -10.35 10.07
N LEU A 82 -2.52 -9.28 9.95
CA LEU A 82 -1.08 -9.30 9.80
C LEU A 82 -0.48 -8.51 10.96
N GLN A 83 0.51 -9.11 11.62
CA GLN A 83 1.36 -8.43 12.59
C GLN A 83 2.78 -8.47 12.07
N ALA A 84 3.25 -7.30 11.61
CA ALA A 84 4.61 -7.14 11.15
C ALA A 84 5.54 -6.75 12.31
N SER A 85 6.74 -7.32 12.35
CA SER A 85 7.78 -6.91 13.29
C SER A 85 9.14 -6.95 12.63
N GLN A 86 9.90 -5.85 12.72
CA GLN A 86 11.26 -5.82 12.24
C GLN A 86 12.18 -6.69 13.12
N GLU A 87 13.02 -7.49 12.49
CA GLU A 87 14.07 -8.28 13.13
C GLU A 87 15.41 -7.99 12.46
N ASN A 88 16.45 -7.72 13.24
CA ASN A 88 17.81 -7.53 12.72
C ASN A 88 18.48 -8.90 12.48
N SER A 89 17.90 -9.70 11.58
CA SER A 89 18.34 -11.07 11.30
C SER A 89 18.17 -11.42 9.83
N LEU A 90 19.21 -12.01 9.22
CA LEU A 90 19.13 -12.60 7.87
C LEU A 90 18.27 -13.87 7.82
N ALA A 91 17.91 -14.42 8.98
CA ALA A 91 16.99 -15.54 9.09
C ALA A 91 15.52 -15.09 9.17
N SER A 92 15.24 -13.78 9.04
CA SER A 92 13.85 -13.31 9.00
C SER A 92 13.18 -13.87 7.75
N PRO A 93 11.93 -14.34 7.86
CA PRO A 93 11.21 -14.97 6.75
C PRO A 93 10.92 -14.02 5.58
N LEU A 94 10.97 -12.71 5.82
CA LEU A 94 11.00 -11.68 4.78
C LEU A 94 12.30 -10.86 4.91
N GLN A 95 12.99 -10.61 3.80
CA GLN A 95 14.11 -9.66 3.73
C GLN A 95 13.78 -8.56 2.73
N LEU A 96 14.07 -7.31 3.08
CA LEU A 96 14.01 -6.18 2.17
C LEU A 96 15.42 -5.61 1.95
N VAL A 97 15.78 -5.45 0.68
CA VAL A 97 17.10 -5.05 0.24
C VAL A 97 16.94 -3.89 -0.74
N SER A 98 17.54 -2.74 -0.40
CA SER A 98 17.75 -1.66 -1.37
C SER A 98 18.96 -2.02 -2.23
N VAL A 99 18.88 -1.82 -3.54
CA VAL A 99 19.97 -2.11 -4.49
C VAL A 99 20.17 -0.94 -5.46
N GLN A 100 21.37 -0.85 -6.06
CA GLN A 100 21.64 0.15 -7.09
C GLN A 100 21.01 -0.20 -8.43
N GLU A 101 20.92 -1.51 -8.71
CA GLU A 101 20.39 -2.07 -9.95
C GLU A 101 19.84 -3.46 -9.62
N VAL A 102 18.60 -3.72 -10.01
CA VAL A 102 17.97 -5.04 -9.92
C VAL A 102 18.36 -5.83 -11.17
N ARG A 103 18.92 -7.03 -10.96
CA ARG A 103 19.37 -7.91 -12.05
C ARG A 103 18.60 -9.21 -12.01
N ASP A 104 17.97 -9.55 -13.13
CA ASP A 104 17.40 -10.88 -13.30
C ASP A 104 18.50 -11.95 -13.37
N HIS A 105 18.12 -13.22 -13.28
CA HIS A 105 19.05 -14.34 -13.33
C HIS A 105 19.78 -14.49 -14.69
N GLY A 106 19.32 -13.79 -15.73
CA GLY A 106 19.90 -13.75 -17.07
C GLY A 106 20.87 -12.60 -17.29
N GLY A 107 20.99 -11.67 -16.34
CA GLY A 107 21.79 -10.45 -16.47
C GLY A 107 21.16 -9.38 -17.36
N PHE A 108 19.85 -9.45 -17.65
CA PHE A 108 19.11 -8.41 -18.35
C PHE A 108 18.56 -7.42 -17.32
N ALA A 109 19.16 -6.24 -17.27
CA ALA A 109 18.70 -5.11 -16.49
C ALA A 109 18.56 -3.90 -17.41
N ASP A 110 17.35 -3.34 -17.47
CA ASP A 110 17.13 -1.97 -17.97
C ASP A 110 15.71 -1.45 -17.66
N THR A 111 14.75 -2.31 -17.29
CA THR A 111 13.34 -1.89 -17.09
C THR A 111 12.66 -2.37 -15.80
N ILE A 112 13.31 -3.23 -15.01
CA ILE A 112 12.74 -3.81 -13.79
C ILE A 112 13.33 -3.08 -12.59
N THR A 113 12.49 -2.42 -11.79
CA THR A 113 12.93 -1.62 -10.63
C THR A 113 12.71 -2.33 -9.29
N GLY A 114 12.09 -3.50 -9.29
CA GLY A 114 11.89 -4.33 -8.10
C GLY A 114 11.59 -5.79 -8.47
N ILE A 115 12.04 -6.73 -7.63
CA ILE A 115 11.70 -8.15 -7.74
C ILE A 115 11.49 -8.74 -6.35
N THR A 116 10.43 -9.53 -6.23
CA THR A 116 10.17 -10.39 -5.08
C THR A 116 10.48 -11.85 -5.41
N TYR A 117 11.44 -12.43 -4.70
CA TYR A 117 11.82 -13.83 -4.81
C TYR A 117 11.17 -14.64 -3.69
N THR A 118 10.60 -15.80 -4.02
CA THR A 118 10.14 -16.78 -3.03
C THR A 118 11.00 -18.03 -3.09
N GLU A 119 11.62 -18.39 -1.97
CA GLU A 119 12.38 -19.63 -1.83
C GLU A 119 11.68 -20.53 -0.83
N PHE A 120 10.86 -21.46 -1.31
CA PHE A 120 10.23 -22.46 -0.43
C PHE A 120 10.98 -23.78 -0.49
N ARG A 121 11.28 -24.32 0.70
CA ARG A 121 11.73 -25.69 0.90
C ARG A 121 10.69 -26.39 1.75
N PHE A 122 10.24 -27.56 1.32
CA PHE A 122 9.16 -28.28 1.98
C PHE A 122 9.35 -29.79 1.85
N VAL A 123 8.75 -30.52 2.79
CA VAL A 123 8.55 -31.97 2.68
C VAL A 123 7.17 -32.25 2.11
N VAL A 124 7.05 -33.33 1.34
CA VAL A 124 5.77 -33.77 0.76
C VAL A 124 5.34 -35.05 1.47
N ALA A 125 4.20 -35.00 2.16
CA ALA A 125 3.60 -36.17 2.77
C ALA A 125 3.02 -37.12 1.70
N PRO A 126 2.78 -38.42 2.01
CA PRO A 126 2.13 -39.34 1.08
C PRO A 126 0.74 -38.89 0.60
N SER A 127 0.06 -38.03 1.37
CA SER A 127 -1.21 -37.37 0.98
C SER A 127 -1.05 -36.30 -0.10
N GLY A 128 0.18 -35.93 -0.47
CA GLY A 128 0.50 -34.79 -1.32
C GLY A 128 0.60 -33.46 -0.57
N GLN A 129 0.32 -33.43 0.74
CA GLN A 129 0.40 -32.22 1.55
C GLN A 129 1.86 -31.75 1.68
N ARG A 130 2.09 -30.46 1.42
CA ARG A 130 3.40 -29.81 1.59
C ARG A 130 3.52 -29.18 2.96
N SER A 131 4.57 -29.52 3.70
CA SER A 131 4.94 -28.86 4.95
C SER A 131 6.23 -28.07 4.77
N LEU A 132 6.15 -26.75 4.95
CA LEU A 132 7.28 -25.84 4.83
C LEU A 132 8.38 -26.19 5.84
N ILE A 133 9.64 -25.96 5.45
CA ILE A 133 10.81 -25.98 6.33
C ILE A 133 11.22 -24.51 6.54
N PRO A 134 10.75 -23.83 7.61
CA PRO A 134 10.88 -22.37 7.73
C PRO A 134 12.34 -21.90 7.80
N ALA A 135 13.23 -22.69 8.40
CA ALA A 135 14.63 -22.31 8.60
C ALA A 135 15.45 -22.13 7.30
N VAL A 136 14.95 -22.64 6.18
CA VAL A 136 15.59 -22.57 4.86
C VAL A 136 14.59 -22.13 3.80
N SER A 137 13.52 -21.46 4.22
CA SER A 137 12.54 -20.85 3.33
C SER A 137 12.41 -19.37 3.64
N GLY A 138 12.12 -18.56 2.62
CA GLY A 138 11.98 -17.13 2.81
C GLY A 138 11.45 -16.43 1.57
N VAL A 139 11.19 -15.14 1.75
CA VAL A 139 10.87 -14.19 0.70
C VAL A 139 11.89 -13.06 0.75
N THR A 140 12.40 -12.65 -0.41
CA THR A 140 13.35 -11.54 -0.53
C THR A 140 12.79 -10.51 -1.50
N ILE A 141 12.71 -9.26 -1.08
CA ILE A 141 12.40 -8.10 -1.93
C ILE A 141 13.72 -7.39 -2.23
N GLU A 142 14.04 -7.26 -3.51
CA GLU A 142 15.08 -6.35 -4.01
C GLU A 142 14.39 -5.18 -4.71
N ALA A 143 14.71 -3.95 -4.31
CA ALA A 143 14.15 -2.74 -4.93
C ALA A 143 15.26 -1.75 -5.25
N GLU A 144 15.23 -1.18 -6.47
CA GLU A 144 16.05 -0.03 -6.84
C GLU A 144 15.49 1.20 -6.13
N LEU A 145 16.21 1.66 -5.10
CA LEU A 145 15.87 2.88 -4.37
C LEU A 145 17.03 3.85 -4.50
N ASN A 146 16.72 5.10 -4.84
CA ASN A 146 17.71 6.14 -4.93
C ASN A 146 18.20 6.50 -3.53
N ASN A 147 19.50 6.73 -3.41
CA ASN A 147 20.10 7.21 -2.17
C ASN A 147 19.99 8.74 -2.07
N ASP A 148 18.77 9.27 -2.19
CA ASP A 148 18.43 10.69 -2.06
C ASP A 148 17.37 10.91 -0.97
N PRO A 149 17.13 12.17 -0.53
CA PRO A 149 16.08 12.45 0.46
C PRO A 149 14.69 12.26 -0.14
N GLY A 150 13.83 11.55 0.59
CA GLY A 150 12.46 11.22 0.23
C GLY A 150 12.33 9.86 -0.46
N LEU A 151 11.08 9.47 -0.73
CA LEU A 151 10.76 8.46 -1.73
C LEU A 151 9.90 9.10 -2.80
N SER A 152 10.32 8.98 -4.05
CA SER A 152 9.49 9.31 -5.21
C SER A 152 8.25 8.42 -5.25
N ALA A 153 7.21 8.87 -5.95
CA ALA A 153 6.00 8.06 -6.15
C ALA A 153 6.30 6.74 -6.89
N ALA A 154 7.36 6.70 -7.69
CA ALA A 154 7.80 5.48 -8.37
C ALA A 154 8.39 4.47 -7.37
N GLU A 155 9.26 4.89 -6.45
CA GLU A 155 9.85 4.03 -5.42
C GLU A 155 8.80 3.54 -4.42
N GLN A 156 7.88 4.42 -4.00
CA GLN A 156 6.75 4.03 -3.17
C GLN A 156 5.90 2.96 -3.87
N ARG A 157 5.59 3.16 -5.16
CA ARG A 157 4.87 2.18 -5.98
C ARG A 157 5.61 0.84 -6.04
N THR A 158 6.92 0.85 -6.30
CA THR A 158 7.75 -0.36 -6.35
C THR A 158 7.71 -1.10 -5.03
N LEU A 159 7.96 -0.42 -3.90
CA LEU A 159 7.91 -1.06 -2.59
C LEU A 159 6.55 -1.68 -2.28
N VAL A 160 5.46 -0.97 -2.55
CA VAL A 160 4.10 -1.49 -2.32
C VAL A 160 3.78 -2.66 -3.25
N HIS A 161 4.22 -2.61 -4.52
CA HIS A 161 4.06 -3.70 -5.48
C HIS A 161 4.78 -4.98 -5.01
N GLU A 162 6.05 -4.86 -4.62
CA GLU A 162 6.84 -5.99 -4.15
C GLU A 162 6.32 -6.55 -2.81
N ILE A 163 5.88 -5.68 -1.88
CA ILE A 163 5.18 -6.13 -0.67
C ILE A 163 3.88 -6.87 -1.04
N GLY A 164 3.18 -6.47 -2.10
CA GLY A 164 2.04 -7.19 -2.66
C GLY A 164 2.41 -8.62 -3.06
N HIS A 165 3.49 -8.81 -3.82
CA HIS A 165 4.01 -10.13 -4.17
C HIS A 165 4.38 -10.96 -2.93
N ALA A 166 5.08 -10.36 -1.96
CA ALA A 166 5.46 -11.03 -0.73
C ALA A 166 4.26 -11.51 0.10
N LEU A 167 3.10 -10.86 -0.05
CA LEU A 167 1.84 -11.21 0.60
C LEU A 167 0.92 -12.10 -0.26
N GLY A 168 1.40 -12.56 -1.42
CA GLY A 168 0.69 -13.52 -2.27
C GLY A 168 -0.20 -12.90 -3.35
N LEU A 169 0.02 -11.62 -3.70
CA LEU A 169 -0.55 -11.07 -4.92
C LEU A 169 0.32 -11.42 -6.14
N ASP A 170 -0.32 -11.49 -7.31
CA ASP A 170 0.32 -11.77 -8.59
C ASP A 170 -0.12 -10.73 -9.63
N HIS A 171 0.62 -10.62 -10.72
CA HIS A 171 0.25 -9.78 -11.85
C HIS A 171 -1.12 -10.18 -12.39
N PRO A 172 -1.96 -9.22 -12.83
CA PRO A 172 -3.32 -9.51 -13.26
C PRO A 172 -3.34 -10.51 -14.42
N GLY A 173 -3.93 -11.68 -14.19
CA GLY A 173 -3.98 -12.77 -15.17
C GLY A 173 -2.61 -13.34 -15.54
N GLY A 174 -1.58 -13.11 -14.72
CA GLY A 174 -0.19 -13.48 -14.98
C GLY A 174 0.51 -12.59 -16.02
N ASN A 175 -0.04 -11.40 -16.32
CA ASN A 175 0.55 -10.45 -17.26
C ASN A 175 0.63 -9.03 -16.66
N PRO A 176 1.83 -8.55 -16.26
CA PRO A 176 1.97 -7.22 -15.67
C PRO A 176 1.58 -6.07 -16.62
N ASP A 177 1.74 -6.29 -17.92
CA ASP A 177 1.51 -5.31 -18.99
C ASP A 177 0.12 -5.42 -19.65
N ASP A 178 -0.81 -6.19 -19.06
CA ASP A 178 -2.17 -6.33 -19.63
C ASP A 178 -2.81 -4.95 -19.85
N PRO A 179 -3.15 -4.57 -21.10
CA PRO A 179 -3.68 -3.25 -21.41
C PRO A 179 -5.07 -3.00 -20.81
N SER A 180 -5.73 -4.04 -20.31
CA SER A 180 -7.06 -3.97 -19.68
C SER A 180 -7.03 -3.41 -18.27
N PHE A 181 -5.87 -3.45 -17.61
CA PHE A 181 -5.71 -3.08 -16.21
C PHE A 181 -4.63 -2.02 -16.02
N SER A 182 -4.76 -1.24 -14.96
CA SER A 182 -3.79 -0.24 -14.53
C SER A 182 -3.50 -0.36 -13.04
N ASP A 183 -2.49 0.38 -12.57
CA ASP A 183 -2.14 0.54 -11.16
C ASP A 183 -3.28 1.06 -10.27
N LEU A 184 -4.35 1.61 -10.88
CA LEU A 184 -5.57 2.02 -10.19
C LEU A 184 -6.58 0.88 -9.99
N ASP A 185 -6.49 -0.17 -10.80
CA ASP A 185 -7.30 -1.38 -10.69
C ASP A 185 -6.65 -2.40 -9.74
N THR A 186 -5.32 -2.49 -9.81
CA THR A 186 -4.43 -3.28 -8.94
C THR A 186 -3.02 -2.70 -8.99
N ILE A 187 -2.38 -2.53 -7.84
CA ILE A 187 -0.96 -2.09 -7.79
C ILE A 187 -0.03 -3.07 -8.52
N MET A 188 -0.49 -4.30 -8.77
CA MET A 188 0.22 -5.37 -9.49
C MET A 188 0.31 -5.14 -11.01
N SER A 189 -0.29 -4.08 -11.57
CA SER A 189 -0.15 -3.74 -12.99
C SER A 189 0.99 -2.75 -13.23
N TYR A 190 1.79 -2.95 -14.29
CA TYR A 190 2.84 -2.02 -14.73
C TYR A 190 2.31 -0.73 -15.35
N ARG A 191 1.05 -0.71 -15.74
CA ARG A 191 0.47 0.42 -16.45
C ARG A 191 -0.04 1.48 -15.49
N VAL A 192 0.55 2.67 -15.56
CA VAL A 192 0.05 3.84 -14.82
C VAL A 192 -1.27 4.33 -15.44
N GLY A 193 -2.35 4.32 -14.66
CA GLY A 193 -3.70 4.71 -15.07
C GLY A 193 -4.07 6.16 -14.74
N GLY A 194 -3.20 6.88 -14.02
CA GLY A 194 -3.38 8.27 -13.60
C GLY A 194 -2.28 9.20 -14.12
N ASP A 195 -2.28 10.44 -13.62
CA ASP A 195 -1.21 11.42 -13.92
C ASP A 195 0.07 11.14 -13.13
N ALA A 196 -0.01 10.27 -12.12
CA ALA A 196 1.09 9.78 -11.29
C ALA A 196 0.85 8.29 -10.95
N PRO A 197 1.93 7.53 -10.66
CA PRO A 197 1.80 6.15 -10.22
C PRO A 197 1.02 6.05 -8.90
N ALA A 198 0.22 4.98 -8.74
CA ALA A 198 -0.38 4.65 -7.46
C ALA A 198 0.71 4.28 -6.44
N THR A 199 0.62 4.82 -5.22
CA THR A 199 1.58 4.58 -4.13
C THR A 199 0.99 3.72 -3.01
N TRP A 200 -0.19 3.14 -3.24
CA TRP A 200 -0.90 2.30 -2.27
C TRP A 200 -1.75 1.25 -2.98
N PHE A 201 -2.08 0.17 -2.26
CA PHE A 201 -3.00 -0.87 -2.68
C PHE A 201 -4.36 -0.30 -3.11
N SER A 202 -4.87 -0.80 -4.23
CA SER A 202 -6.24 -0.55 -4.66
C SER A 202 -7.26 -1.28 -3.79
N SER A 203 -8.55 -1.00 -4.00
CA SER A 203 -9.62 -1.74 -3.31
C SER A 203 -9.63 -3.23 -3.67
N THR A 204 -9.24 -3.58 -4.90
CA THR A 204 -9.16 -4.98 -5.36
C THR A 204 -8.01 -5.71 -4.66
N ASP A 205 -6.86 -5.05 -4.52
CA ASP A 205 -5.70 -5.61 -3.83
C ASP A 205 -6.02 -5.87 -2.36
N LEU A 206 -6.61 -4.88 -1.67
CA LEU A 206 -7.01 -5.03 -0.27
C LEU A 206 -8.05 -6.13 -0.08
N GLN A 207 -9.01 -6.26 -0.99
CA GLN A 207 -9.98 -7.37 -0.96
C GLN A 207 -9.29 -8.74 -1.14
N ALA A 208 -8.36 -8.85 -2.10
CA ALA A 208 -7.59 -10.08 -2.31
C ALA A 208 -6.74 -10.43 -1.08
N LEU A 209 -6.09 -9.45 -0.46
CA LEU A 209 -5.32 -9.64 0.78
C LEU A 209 -6.22 -10.07 1.95
N VAL A 210 -7.43 -9.51 2.07
CA VAL A 210 -8.44 -9.95 3.06
C VAL A 210 -8.87 -11.41 2.80
N GLU A 211 -9.02 -11.83 1.55
CA GLU A 211 -9.32 -13.22 1.22
C GLU A 211 -8.15 -14.18 1.53
N ILE A 212 -6.90 -13.72 1.44
CA ILE A 212 -5.71 -14.52 1.71
C ILE A 212 -5.48 -14.67 3.22
N TRP A 213 -5.45 -13.54 3.94
CA TRP A 213 -4.96 -13.40 5.32
C TRP A 213 -6.09 -13.21 6.35
N GLY A 214 -7.32 -13.01 5.90
CA GLY A 214 -8.45 -12.63 6.75
C GLY A 214 -8.47 -11.14 7.06
N ALA A 215 -9.68 -10.59 7.22
CA ALA A 215 -9.85 -9.20 7.65
C ALA A 215 -9.31 -9.04 9.08
N ALA A 216 -8.57 -7.96 9.32
CA ALA A 216 -8.23 -7.53 10.66
C ALA A 216 -9.50 -7.61 11.50
N SER A 217 -9.44 -8.26 12.67
CA SER A 217 -10.51 -8.11 13.64
C SER A 217 -10.71 -6.61 13.79
N ALA A 218 -11.95 -6.11 13.61
CA ALA A 218 -12.26 -4.72 13.88
C ALA A 218 -11.50 -4.39 15.16
N VAL A 219 -10.64 -3.35 15.10
CA VAL A 219 -10.11 -2.71 16.32
C VAL A 219 -11.29 -2.76 17.28
N PRO A 220 -11.18 -3.39 18.48
CA PRO A 220 -12.33 -3.48 19.39
C PRO A 220 -12.92 -2.09 19.36
N SER A 221 -14.16 -1.96 18.86
CA SER A 221 -14.74 -0.67 18.50
C SER A 221 -14.28 0.30 19.55
N ALA A 222 -13.48 1.30 19.15
CA ALA A 222 -12.77 2.20 20.06
C ALA A 222 -13.68 2.41 21.26
N PRO A 223 -13.20 2.07 22.48
CA PRO A 223 -14.04 1.69 23.62
C PRO A 223 -15.26 2.55 23.58
N THR A 224 -16.47 2.00 23.38
CA THR A 224 -17.68 2.76 23.08
C THR A 224 -17.78 3.91 24.07
N VAL A 225 -17.19 5.05 23.71
CA VAL A 225 -17.24 6.26 24.48
C VAL A 225 -18.67 6.67 24.22
N PRO A 226 -19.48 6.87 25.26
CA PRO A 226 -20.81 7.39 25.04
C PRO A 226 -20.67 8.66 24.20
N SER A 227 -21.20 8.59 22.98
CA SER A 227 -21.62 9.68 22.13
C SER A 227 -21.71 11.00 22.90
N GLY A 228 -20.90 11.99 22.51
CA GLY A 228 -21.06 13.36 23.00
C GLY A 228 -19.88 14.31 22.81
N SER A 229 -18.65 13.83 22.58
CA SER A 229 -17.51 14.73 22.34
C SER A 229 -17.01 14.59 20.90
N PRO A 230 -16.97 15.68 20.11
CA PRO A 230 -16.49 15.65 18.73
C PRO A 230 -14.99 15.35 18.68
N ASP A 231 -14.57 14.30 17.97
CA ASP A 231 -13.15 14.10 17.68
C ASP A 231 -12.69 15.10 16.61
N ARG A 232 -11.45 15.59 16.74
CA ARG A 232 -10.87 16.58 15.82
C ARG A 232 -9.66 16.00 15.11
N PHE A 233 -9.77 15.80 13.81
CA PHE A 233 -8.71 15.30 12.95
C PHE A 233 -8.04 16.45 12.21
N VAL A 234 -6.81 16.79 12.61
CA VAL A 234 -6.06 17.89 11.99
C VAL A 234 -5.39 17.43 10.68
N ILE A 235 -5.59 18.21 9.63
CA ILE A 235 -5.01 18.05 8.30
C ILE A 235 -4.21 19.31 8.01
N ASP A 236 -2.89 19.21 8.10
CA ASP A 236 -1.93 20.31 7.94
C ASP A 236 -0.97 20.12 6.76
N SER A 237 -1.13 19.02 6.01
CA SER A 237 -0.30 18.67 4.85
C SER A 237 -1.11 17.87 3.80
N VAL A 238 -0.64 17.89 2.55
CA VAL A 238 -1.23 17.17 1.42
C VAL A 238 -0.60 15.78 1.29
N THR A 239 -0.78 14.97 2.33
CA THR A 239 -0.13 13.65 2.47
C THR A 239 -1.10 12.47 2.34
N GLY A 240 -2.41 12.74 2.20
CA GLY A 240 -3.44 11.71 2.11
C GLY A 240 -3.61 10.92 3.40
N ARG A 241 -3.66 11.62 4.54
CA ARG A 241 -3.79 11.00 5.87
C ARG A 241 -5.01 10.08 5.94
N SER A 242 -4.80 8.82 6.29
CA SER A 242 -5.90 7.89 6.58
C SER A 242 -6.57 8.22 7.92
N ILE A 243 -7.90 8.26 7.93
CA ILE A 243 -8.74 8.54 9.09
C ILE A 243 -9.83 7.48 9.12
N SER A 244 -9.77 6.59 10.10
CA SER A 244 -10.77 5.54 10.29
C SER A 244 -11.78 5.92 11.36
N GLY A 245 -13.01 5.43 11.22
CA GLY A 245 -14.07 5.60 12.22
C GLY A 245 -14.64 7.01 12.31
N PHE A 246 -14.48 7.83 11.28
CA PHE A 246 -15.01 9.20 11.26
C PHE A 246 -16.55 9.22 11.24
N GLU A 247 -17.16 9.94 12.19
CA GLU A 247 -18.61 10.07 12.31
C GLU A 247 -19.10 11.46 11.85
N SER A 248 -19.67 11.53 10.64
CA SER A 248 -20.28 12.78 10.12
C SER A 248 -21.37 13.33 11.04
N GLY A 249 -21.36 14.65 11.25
CA GLY A 249 -22.26 15.34 12.17
C GLY A 249 -21.85 15.26 13.65
N ILE A 250 -20.81 14.49 13.98
CA ILE A 250 -20.22 14.38 15.32
C ILE A 250 -18.78 14.87 15.27
N ASP A 251 -17.95 14.29 14.41
CA ASP A 251 -16.52 14.60 14.31
C ASP A 251 -16.22 15.79 13.39
N GLN A 252 -14.99 16.30 13.51
CA GLN A 252 -14.51 17.44 12.73
C GLN A 252 -13.17 17.16 12.05
N LEU A 253 -13.12 17.39 10.74
CA LEU A 253 -11.88 17.55 9.98
C LEU A 253 -11.40 18.99 10.09
N VAL A 254 -10.28 19.20 10.77
CA VAL A 254 -9.67 20.52 10.94
C VAL A 254 -8.61 20.71 9.86
N VAL A 255 -8.95 21.40 8.79
CA VAL A 255 -8.04 21.69 7.67
C VAL A 255 -7.29 22.99 7.95
N ALA A 256 -5.96 22.95 7.96
CA ALA A 256 -5.14 24.12 8.17
C ALA A 256 -5.36 25.15 7.05
N ALA A 257 -5.65 26.40 7.41
CA ALA A 257 -5.93 27.48 6.48
C ALA A 257 -4.75 27.78 5.53
N GLY A 258 -3.51 27.50 5.98
CA GLY A 258 -2.31 27.61 5.16
C GLY A 258 -2.32 26.70 3.92
N LEU A 259 -3.06 25.59 3.95
CA LEU A 259 -3.20 24.69 2.79
C LEU A 259 -4.06 25.28 1.67
N LEU A 260 -4.90 26.27 1.98
CA LEU A 260 -5.78 26.89 0.99
C LEU A 260 -5.12 28.09 0.30
N ASP A 261 -3.88 28.46 0.66
CA ASP A 261 -3.17 29.63 0.13
C ASP A 261 -4.03 30.92 0.09
N GLY A 262 -4.80 31.15 1.16
CA GLY A 262 -5.72 32.29 1.27
C GLY A 262 -7.02 32.19 0.46
N GLN A 263 -7.27 31.07 -0.23
CA GLN A 263 -8.53 30.80 -0.92
C GLN A 263 -9.67 30.50 0.07
N ALA A 264 -10.89 30.92 -0.27
CA ALA A 264 -12.08 30.55 0.49
C ALA A 264 -12.36 29.06 0.33
N ALA A 265 -12.56 28.34 1.43
CA ALA A 265 -12.94 26.93 1.38
C ALA A 265 -14.28 26.76 0.67
N ARG A 266 -14.25 26.10 -0.47
CA ARG A 266 -15.44 25.71 -1.22
C ARG A 266 -15.48 24.20 -1.28
N PHE A 267 -16.38 23.63 -0.49
CA PHE A 267 -16.58 22.19 -0.43
C PHE A 267 -17.46 21.69 -1.56
N ARG A 268 -17.11 20.53 -2.12
CA ARG A 268 -17.93 19.83 -3.10
C ARG A 268 -17.93 18.33 -2.83
N LEU A 269 -19.12 17.80 -2.53
CA LEU A 269 -19.39 16.37 -2.47
C LEU A 269 -19.55 15.78 -3.88
N ILE A 270 -18.96 14.62 -4.09
CA ILE A 270 -19.11 13.76 -5.25
C ILE A 270 -19.52 12.38 -4.76
N ASP A 271 -20.80 12.06 -4.93
CA ASP A 271 -21.44 10.76 -4.63
C ASP A 271 -21.43 9.80 -5.84
N GLY A 272 -20.85 10.24 -6.96
CA GLY A 272 -20.89 9.56 -8.25
C GLY A 272 -19.61 8.82 -8.63
N ASN A 273 -19.55 8.37 -9.89
CA ASN A 273 -18.39 7.69 -10.44
C ASN A 273 -17.21 8.63 -10.74
N ARG A 274 -16.08 8.06 -11.18
CA ARG A 274 -14.86 8.80 -11.53
C ARG A 274 -15.06 9.95 -12.54
N LYS A 275 -16.06 9.87 -13.43
CA LYS A 275 -16.38 10.97 -14.34
C LYS A 275 -16.98 12.16 -13.60
N ALA A 276 -17.77 11.92 -12.56
CA ALA A 276 -18.26 12.96 -11.67
C ALA A 276 -17.11 13.59 -10.87
N LEU A 277 -16.15 12.78 -10.38
CA LEU A 277 -14.95 13.29 -9.71
C LEU A 277 -14.16 14.24 -10.61
N LYS A 278 -13.84 13.84 -11.86
CA LYS A 278 -13.12 14.71 -12.80
C LYS A 278 -13.82 16.06 -13.03
N LYS A 279 -15.17 16.06 -13.10
CA LYS A 279 -15.96 17.29 -13.18
C LYS A 279 -15.96 18.11 -11.89
N GLY A 280 -15.84 17.44 -10.75
CA GLY A 280 -15.69 18.07 -9.44
C GLY A 280 -14.35 18.79 -9.30
N LEU A 281 -13.27 18.15 -9.74
CA LEU A 281 -11.91 18.71 -9.75
C LEU A 281 -11.76 19.86 -10.75
N ALA A 282 -12.41 19.79 -11.92
CA ALA A 282 -12.50 20.92 -12.85
C ALA A 282 -13.53 21.98 -12.40
N SER A 283 -13.51 22.36 -11.13
CA SER A 283 -14.44 23.34 -10.57
C SER A 283 -13.80 24.22 -9.52
N LYS A 284 -14.40 25.38 -9.24
CA LYS A 284 -13.90 26.34 -8.24
C LYS A 284 -13.95 25.85 -6.78
N ALA A 285 -14.29 24.58 -6.54
CA ALA A 285 -14.26 23.98 -5.22
C ALA A 285 -12.81 23.72 -4.84
N SER A 286 -12.33 24.31 -3.73
CA SER A 286 -10.98 24.09 -3.21
C SER A 286 -10.88 22.79 -2.41
N LEU A 287 -12.01 22.26 -1.92
CA LEU A 287 -12.11 20.97 -1.27
C LEU A 287 -13.11 20.11 -2.04
N VAL A 288 -12.66 18.96 -2.55
CA VAL A 288 -13.50 18.02 -3.30
C VAL A 288 -13.48 16.69 -2.57
N TYR A 289 -14.66 16.19 -2.17
CA TYR A 289 -14.78 14.91 -1.49
C TYR A 289 -15.45 13.87 -2.38
N TRP A 290 -14.80 12.72 -2.54
CA TRP A 290 -15.32 11.58 -3.29
C TRP A 290 -15.76 10.47 -2.33
N GLU A 291 -17.04 10.51 -1.96
CA GLU A 291 -17.65 9.63 -0.94
C GLU A 291 -17.48 8.15 -1.25
N PRO A 292 -17.69 7.64 -2.49
CA PRO A 292 -17.50 6.23 -2.80
C PRO A 292 -16.13 5.64 -2.44
N ARG A 293 -15.08 6.47 -2.30
CA ARG A 293 -13.75 6.03 -1.87
C ARG A 293 -13.28 6.70 -0.58
N GLY A 294 -14.09 7.55 0.04
CA GLY A 294 -13.70 8.26 1.25
C GLY A 294 -12.64 9.35 1.04
N GLN A 295 -12.40 9.83 -0.17
CA GLN A 295 -11.21 10.66 -0.46
C GLN A 295 -11.50 12.16 -0.48
N LEU A 296 -10.80 12.92 0.35
CA LEU A 296 -10.84 14.39 0.39
C LEU A 296 -9.62 14.96 -0.32
N PHE A 297 -9.85 15.81 -1.31
CA PHE A 297 -8.81 16.43 -2.13
C PHE A 297 -8.77 17.95 -1.91
N LEU A 298 -7.56 18.49 -1.88
CA LEU A 298 -7.26 19.91 -2.09
C LEU A 298 -7.16 20.15 -3.59
N ASN A 299 -7.98 21.07 -4.09
CA ASN A 299 -7.96 21.49 -5.48
C ASN A 299 -7.47 22.94 -5.58
N ASP A 300 -6.17 23.07 -5.81
CA ASP A 300 -5.48 24.35 -5.98
C ASP A 300 -5.60 24.87 -7.43
N ASN A 301 -5.99 24.02 -8.40
CA ASN A 301 -6.08 24.38 -9.82
C ASN A 301 -7.38 25.10 -10.22
N GLY A 302 -8.39 25.12 -9.33
CA GLY A 302 -9.69 25.73 -9.61
C GLY A 302 -10.39 25.16 -10.85
N LYS A 303 -10.52 25.96 -11.92
CA LYS A 303 -11.28 25.56 -13.13
C LYS A 303 -10.49 24.69 -14.11
N ASP A 304 -9.18 24.62 -13.94
CA ASP A 304 -8.29 23.88 -14.83
C ASP A 304 -8.22 22.41 -14.38
N ALA A 305 -7.77 21.52 -15.28
CA ALA A 305 -7.74 20.08 -15.01
C ALA A 305 -6.61 19.71 -14.05
N GLY A 306 -6.88 18.87 -13.04
CA GLY A 306 -5.89 18.38 -12.08
C GLY A 306 -5.98 19.08 -10.72
N PHE A 307 -4.97 18.88 -9.86
CA PHE A 307 -4.97 19.40 -8.50
C PHE A 307 -4.25 20.75 -8.34
N GLY A 308 -3.46 21.18 -9.33
CA GLY A 308 -2.59 22.36 -9.21
C GLY A 308 -1.29 22.00 -8.50
N ASN A 309 -0.36 22.96 -8.42
CA ASN A 309 0.99 22.69 -7.87
C ASN A 309 0.98 22.50 -6.35
N GLY A 310 -0.01 23.06 -5.64
CA GLY A 310 -0.17 22.88 -4.18
C GLY A 310 -1.30 21.93 -3.79
N GLY A 311 -2.05 21.36 -4.74
CA GLY A 311 -3.20 20.49 -4.44
C GLY A 311 -2.88 19.00 -4.48
N GLY A 312 -3.82 18.18 -4.00
CA GLY A 312 -3.66 16.72 -3.96
C GLY A 312 -4.58 16.07 -2.93
N LEU A 313 -4.32 14.82 -2.60
CA LEU A 313 -5.09 14.09 -1.57
C LEU A 313 -4.75 14.65 -0.18
N LEU A 314 -5.77 15.11 0.54
CA LEU A 314 -5.64 15.59 1.92
C LEU A 314 -5.83 14.45 2.91
N ALA A 315 -6.92 13.72 2.77
CA ALA A 315 -7.30 12.66 3.69
C ALA A 315 -8.09 11.56 2.99
N GLU A 316 -8.03 10.37 3.58
CA GLU A 316 -8.81 9.20 3.18
C GLU A 316 -9.59 8.70 4.39
N LEU A 317 -10.91 8.90 4.34
CA LEU A 317 -11.91 8.32 5.24
C LEU A 317 -12.23 6.89 4.81
N ASP A 318 -12.95 6.14 5.65
CA ASP A 318 -13.50 4.85 5.25
C ASP A 318 -14.42 5.01 4.00
N PRO A 319 -14.45 4.07 3.05
CA PRO A 319 -15.29 4.17 1.86
C PRO A 319 -16.77 4.36 2.21
N PHE A 320 -17.47 5.20 1.44
CA PHE A 320 -18.87 5.57 1.66
C PHE A 320 -19.15 6.32 2.97
N THR A 321 -18.12 6.81 3.65
CA THR A 321 -18.30 7.72 4.79
C THR A 321 -18.96 9.00 4.32
N PRO A 322 -20.10 9.41 4.90
CA PRO A 322 -20.66 10.72 4.60
C PRO A 322 -19.70 11.81 5.06
N LEU A 323 -19.61 12.91 4.33
CA LEU A 323 -18.88 14.11 4.78
C LEU A 323 -19.66 15.35 4.38
N ALA A 324 -20.11 16.10 5.38
CA ALA A 324 -20.85 17.35 5.19
C ALA A 324 -19.91 18.55 5.30
N PRO A 325 -20.25 19.70 4.67
CA PRO A 325 -19.50 20.94 4.87
C PRO A 325 -19.37 21.36 6.34
N THR A 326 -20.35 21.02 7.18
CA THR A 326 -20.36 21.32 8.62
C THR A 326 -19.34 20.52 9.42
N ASP A 327 -18.85 19.41 8.86
CA ASP A 327 -17.87 18.54 9.48
C ASP A 327 -16.44 19.04 9.22
N ILE A 328 -16.28 20.09 8.40
CA ILE A 328 -14.97 20.65 8.04
C ILE A 328 -14.80 22.01 8.73
N LEU A 329 -13.75 22.14 9.53
CA LEU A 329 -13.35 23.37 10.18
C LEU A 329 -12.03 23.86 9.59
N LEU A 330 -11.94 25.15 9.27
CA LEU A 330 -10.68 25.77 8.88
C LEU A 330 -10.01 26.36 10.12
N ALA A 331 -8.75 26.00 10.35
CA ALA A 331 -7.95 26.49 11.49
C ALA A 331 -6.67 27.21 11.04
#